data_AF-J9EX50-F1
#
_entry.id   AF-J9EX50-F1
#
_cell.length_a   1.000
_cell.length_b   1.000
_cell.length_c   1.000
_cell.angle_alpha   90.00
_cell.angle_beta   90.00
_cell.angle_gamma   90.00
#
_symmetry.space_group_name_H-M   'P 1'
#
loop_
_entity.id
_entity.type
_entity.pdbx_description
1 polymer ?
#
loop_
_entity_poly.entity_id
_entity_poly.type
_entity_poly.pdbx_seq_one_letter_code
_entity_poly.pdbx_strand_id
1 'polypeptide(L)'
;MSLTSHLSLVEEGNECEKPPYSYVALITMAISDSPERQMTLSQIYHYIDARFPYYRNCDPKRRQGWQNSIRHNLSLNDCFIKKARDGVGPANDRKGNFWTLSPDSINMFDNGNFKRRYN
;
A
#
# COMPACT_ATOMS: atom_id res chain seq x y z
N MET A 1 -44.78 2.62 -0.74
CA MET A 1 -44.19 1.34 -1.19
C MET A 1 -42.69 1.51 -1.14
N SER A 2 -42.05 0.73 -0.27
CA SER A 2 -40.61 0.72 -0.04
C SER A 2 -39.86 0.15 -1.24
N LEU A 3 -38.70 0.70 -1.58
CA LEU A 3 -37.52 -0.08 -1.97
C LEU A 3 -36.27 0.65 -1.50
N THR A 4 -35.78 0.20 -0.35
CA THR A 4 -34.43 0.43 0.18
C THR A 4 -33.41 -0.46 -0.55
N SER A 5 -32.13 -0.05 -0.48
CA SER A 5 -30.90 -0.89 -0.55
C SER A 5 -30.23 -1.05 -1.92
N HIS A 6 -29.06 -0.44 -2.14
CA HIS A 6 -27.78 -0.98 -1.65
C HIS A 6 -26.61 -0.07 -2.12
N LEU A 7 -26.25 0.93 -1.33
CA LEU A 7 -24.85 1.41 -1.30
C LEU A 7 -24.39 1.26 0.14
N SER A 8 -23.47 0.31 0.31
CA SER A 8 -22.85 -0.10 1.55
C SER A 8 -22.33 1.08 2.35
N LEU A 9 -22.70 1.08 3.63
CA LEU A 9 -22.11 1.87 4.71
C LEU A 9 -20.58 1.94 4.54
N VAL A 10 -20.07 3.08 4.10
CA VAL A 10 -18.70 3.45 4.47
C VAL A 10 -18.84 3.85 5.93
N GLU A 11 -18.46 2.96 6.83
CA GLU A 11 -18.29 3.31 8.24
C GLU A 11 -17.44 4.58 8.29
N GLU A 12 -18.00 5.69 8.79
CA GLU A 12 -17.23 6.89 9.14
C GLU A 12 -16.30 6.53 10.31
N GLY A 13 -15.28 5.73 10.03
CA GLY A 13 -14.15 5.54 10.92
C GLY A 13 -13.46 6.89 11.05
N ASN A 14 -13.24 7.32 12.30
CA ASN A 14 -12.53 8.54 12.62
C ASN A 14 -11.26 8.64 11.75
N GLU A 15 -11.15 9.67 10.91
CA GLU A 15 -10.07 9.82 9.92
C GLU A 15 -8.65 9.73 10.52
N CYS A 16 -8.57 9.85 11.85
CA CYS A 16 -7.37 9.75 12.67
C CYS A 16 -7.08 8.34 13.23
N GLU A 17 -7.86 7.32 12.92
CA GLU A 17 -7.62 5.96 13.40
C GLU A 17 -6.69 5.17 12.47
N LYS A 18 -5.78 4.41 13.09
CA LYS A 18 -4.84 3.57 12.34
C LYS A 18 -5.61 2.45 11.64
N PRO A 19 -5.52 2.33 10.30
CA PRO A 19 -6.20 1.25 9.60
C PRO A 19 -5.79 -0.13 10.12
N PRO A 20 -6.70 -1.11 10.16
CA PRO A 20 -6.44 -2.46 10.69
C PRO A 20 -5.63 -3.35 9.73
N TYR A 21 -4.74 -2.74 8.94
CA TYR A 21 -3.91 -3.39 7.94
C TYR A 21 -2.45 -3.49 8.41
N SER A 22 -1.73 -4.52 7.97
CA SER A 22 -0.28 -4.61 8.10
C SER A 22 0.39 -3.77 7.00
N TYR A 23 1.69 -3.47 7.13
CA TYR A 23 2.41 -2.79 6.05
C TYR A 23 2.50 -3.66 4.78
N VAL A 24 2.63 -4.99 4.92
CA VAL A 24 2.54 -5.93 3.78
C VAL A 24 1.20 -5.79 3.07
N ALA A 25 0.08 -5.75 3.81
CA ALA A 25 -1.24 -5.55 3.23
C ALA A 25 -1.37 -4.19 2.53
N LEU A 26 -0.87 -3.11 3.13
CA LEU A 26 -0.90 -1.76 2.54
C LEU A 26 -0.12 -1.69 1.22
N ILE A 27 1.08 -2.27 1.19
CA ILE A 27 1.92 -2.32 -0.03
C ILE A 27 1.23 -3.18 -1.10
N THR A 28 0.68 -4.33 -0.70
CA THR A 28 -0.02 -5.23 -1.63
C THR A 28 -1.23 -4.56 -2.26
N MET A 29 -2.05 -3.84 -1.48
CA MET A 29 -3.17 -3.05 -2.01
C MET A 29 -2.68 -1.98 -3.00
N ALA A 30 -1.60 -1.26 -2.66
CA ALA A 30 -1.04 -0.24 -3.55
C ALA A 30 -0.61 -0.84 -4.91
N ILE A 31 0.18 -1.90 -4.90
CA ILE A 31 0.67 -2.54 -6.13
C ILE A 31 -0.48 -3.19 -6.92
N SER A 32 -1.44 -3.81 -6.23
CA SER A 32 -2.59 -4.47 -6.87
C SER A 32 -3.60 -3.50 -7.47
N ASP A 33 -3.67 -2.26 -6.98
CA ASP A 33 -4.53 -1.22 -7.56
C ASP A 33 -3.86 -0.50 -8.75
N SER A 34 -2.54 -0.66 -8.95
CA SER A 34 -1.87 -0.16 -10.17
C SER A 34 -2.31 -0.98 -11.41
N PRO A 35 -2.66 -0.31 -12.53
CA PRO A 35 -2.93 -0.98 -13.80
C PRO A 35 -1.78 -1.85 -14.29
N GLU A 36 -0.54 -1.41 -14.08
CA GLU A 36 0.69 -2.10 -14.47
C GLU A 36 1.16 -3.13 -13.43
N ARG A 37 0.43 -3.30 -12.32
CA ARG A 37 0.79 -4.18 -11.21
C ARG A 37 2.19 -3.90 -10.65
N GLN A 38 2.63 -2.65 -10.73
CA GLN A 38 3.93 -2.21 -10.22
C GLN A 38 3.89 -0.75 -9.80
N MET A 39 4.58 -0.41 -8.72
CA MET A 39 4.69 0.97 -8.23
C MET A 39 6.10 1.29 -7.76
N THR A 40 6.53 2.54 -7.91
CA THR A 40 7.72 3.06 -7.25
C THR A 40 7.46 3.28 -5.76
N LEU A 41 8.53 3.38 -4.96
CA LEU A 41 8.44 3.70 -3.54
C LEU A 41 7.63 4.98 -3.26
N SER A 42 7.84 6.02 -4.08
CA SER A 42 7.11 7.30 -3.93
C SER A 42 5.62 7.13 -4.21
N GLN A 43 5.25 6.34 -5.24
CA GLN A 43 3.85 6.05 -5.54
C GLN A 43 3.18 5.27 -4.42
N ILE A 44 3.89 4.31 -3.80
CA ILE A 44 3.37 3.55 -2.64
C ILE A 44 3.08 4.50 -1.46
N TYR A 45 3.97 5.46 -1.18
CA TYR A 45 3.71 6.45 -0.13
C TYR A 45 2.46 7.27 -0.41
N HIS A 46 2.34 7.81 -1.64
CA HIS A 46 1.19 8.62 -2.05
C HIS A 46 -0.12 7.85 -2.05
N TYR A 47 -0.10 6.58 -2.45
CA TYR A 47 -1.28 5.74 -2.40
C TYR A 47 -1.76 5.57 -0.95
N ILE A 48 -0.85 5.27 -0.02
CA ILE A 48 -1.20 5.01 1.39
C ILE A 48 -1.74 6.27 2.06
N ASP A 49 -1.08 7.43 1.89
CA ASP A 49 -1.50 8.66 2.55
C ASP A 49 -2.75 9.32 1.92
N ALA A 50 -3.00 9.09 0.62
CA ALA A 50 -4.24 9.49 -0.04
C ALA A 50 -5.43 8.63 0.41
N ARG A 51 -5.24 7.32 0.57
CA ARG A 51 -6.31 6.38 0.95
C ARG A 51 -6.60 6.36 2.45
N PHE A 52 -5.58 6.62 3.28
CA PHE A 52 -5.68 6.50 4.73
C PHE A 52 -5.17 7.78 5.42
N PRO A 53 -6.07 8.74 5.76
CA PRO A 53 -5.71 10.04 6.31
C PRO A 53 -4.83 9.98 7.57
N TYR A 54 -4.92 8.90 8.37
CA TYR A 54 -4.01 8.59 9.48
C TYR A 54 -2.52 8.77 9.14
N TYR A 55 -2.10 8.33 7.95
CA TYR A 55 -0.70 8.41 7.51
C TYR A 55 -0.32 9.78 6.93
N ARG A 56 -1.30 10.56 6.44
CA ARG A 56 -1.12 11.92 5.93
C ARG A 56 -1.02 12.94 7.06
N ASN A 57 -1.99 12.89 7.97
CA ASN A 57 -2.21 13.86 9.05
C ASN A 57 -1.37 13.54 10.31
N CYS A 58 -0.12 13.10 10.10
CA CYS A 58 0.81 12.77 11.16
C CYS A 58 1.96 13.77 11.24
N ASP A 59 2.56 13.90 12.43
CA ASP A 59 3.77 14.70 12.61
C ASP A 59 4.94 14.13 11.78
N PRO A 60 5.98 14.94 11.48
CA PRO A 60 7.09 14.51 10.63
C PRO A 60 7.83 13.26 11.13
N LYS A 61 7.94 13.04 12.45
CA LYS A 61 8.63 11.89 13.02
C LYS A 61 7.83 10.61 12.78
N ARG A 62 6.52 10.64 13.00
CA ARG A 62 5.63 9.52 12.64
C ARG A 62 5.65 9.25 11.15
N ARG A 63 5.69 10.30 10.31
CA ARG A 63 5.79 10.16 8.85
C ARG A 63 7.03 9.37 8.44
N GLN A 64 8.19 9.77 8.96
CA GLN A 64 9.45 9.05 8.74
C GLN A 64 9.37 7.60 9.24
N GLY A 65 8.75 7.37 10.40
CA GLY A 65 8.62 6.03 10.99
C GLY A 65 7.84 5.04 10.13
N TRP A 66 6.66 5.43 9.64
CA TRP A 66 5.89 4.53 8.78
C TRP A 66 6.53 4.35 7.40
N GLN A 67 7.11 5.40 6.81
CA GLN A 67 7.84 5.30 5.55
C GLN A 67 9.07 4.38 5.68
N ASN A 68 9.76 4.41 6.82
CA ASN A 68 10.84 3.47 7.10
C ASN A 68 10.33 2.03 7.20
N SER A 69 9.17 1.84 7.82
CA SER A 69 8.53 0.52 7.91
C SER A 69 8.13 -0.01 6.53
N ILE A 70 7.67 0.86 5.61
CA ILE A 70 7.39 0.49 4.21
C ILE A 70 8.67 0.04 3.50
N ARG A 71 9.76 0.82 3.57
CA ARG A 71 11.05 0.44 2.97
C ARG A 71 11.57 -0.89 3.52
N HIS A 72 11.46 -1.07 4.83
CA HIS A 72 11.86 -2.32 5.48
C HIS A 72 11.04 -3.50 4.98
N ASN A 73 9.70 -3.39 4.89
CA ASN A 73 8.85 -4.48 4.42
C ASN A 73 9.08 -4.84 2.96
N LEU A 74 9.32 -3.85 2.09
CA LEU A 74 9.65 -4.08 0.68
C LEU A 74 10.92 -4.91 0.51
N SER A 75 11.93 -4.68 1.35
CA SER A 75 13.18 -5.44 1.29
C SER A 75 13.16 -6.76 2.07
N LEU A 76 12.31 -6.87 3.10
CA LEU A 76 12.28 -8.03 4.00
C LEU A 76 11.44 -9.19 3.45
N ASN A 77 10.33 -8.90 2.76
CA ASN A 77 9.38 -9.93 2.36
C ASN A 77 9.57 -10.30 0.88
N ASP A 78 9.78 -11.59 0.62
CA ASP A 78 9.97 -12.14 -0.74
C ASP A 78 8.74 -11.98 -1.65
N CYS A 79 7.58 -11.59 -1.10
CA CYS A 79 6.41 -11.22 -1.89
C CYS A 79 6.61 -9.93 -2.68
N PHE A 80 7.61 -9.10 -2.37
CA PHE A 80 7.89 -7.86 -3.11
C PHE A 80 9.18 -7.98 -3.91
N ILE A 81 9.06 -7.92 -5.23
CA ILE A 81 10.20 -8.03 -6.14
C ILE A 81 10.54 -6.64 -6.70
N LYS A 82 11.81 -6.28 -6.60
CA LYS A 82 12.35 -5.04 -7.18
C LYS A 82 12.63 -5.23 -8.67
N LYS A 83 12.02 -4.42 -9.53
CA LYS A 83 12.26 -4.39 -10.98
C LYS A 83 12.99 -3.12 -11.38
N ALA A 84 14.05 -3.29 -12.18
CA ALA A 84 14.74 -2.17 -12.81
C ALA A 84 13.79 -1.43 -13.75
N ARG A 85 14.01 -0.12 -13.93
CA ARG A 85 13.28 0.69 -14.92
C ARG A 85 14.06 0.67 -16.22
N ASP A 86 13.40 0.36 -17.34
CA ASP A 86 14.04 0.42 -18.65
C ASP A 86 14.43 1.88 -18.98
N GLY A 87 15.63 2.08 -19.56
CA GLY A 87 16.14 3.40 -19.93
C GLY A 87 16.89 4.14 -18.82
N VAL A 88 17.81 3.45 -18.14
CA VAL A 88 18.69 3.99 -17.08
C VAL A 88 19.68 5.00 -17.67
N GLY A 89 19.25 6.25 -17.76
CA GLY A 89 20.12 7.41 -17.83
C GLY A 89 20.16 8.13 -16.47
N PRO A 90 21.17 9.00 -16.21
CA PRO A 90 21.38 9.67 -14.92
C PRO A 90 20.19 10.49 -14.39
N ALA A 91 19.28 10.90 -15.28
CA ALA A 91 18.06 11.64 -14.92
C ALA A 91 16.95 10.75 -14.33
N ASN A 92 16.92 9.45 -14.67
CA ASN A 92 15.87 8.51 -14.24
C ASN A 92 16.22 7.79 -12.92
N ASP A 93 17.49 7.75 -12.50
CA ASP A 93 17.92 7.15 -11.22
C ASP A 93 17.26 7.82 -10.01
N ARG A 94 16.98 9.12 -10.10
CA ARG A 94 16.30 9.88 -9.04
C ARG A 94 14.86 9.43 -8.79
N LYS A 95 14.24 8.70 -9.72
CA LYS A 95 12.85 8.22 -9.62
C LYS A 95 12.74 6.84 -8.94
N GLY A 96 13.86 6.18 -8.64
CA GLY A 96 13.89 4.88 -7.97
C GLY A 96 13.46 3.70 -8.87
N ASN A 97 13.43 2.49 -8.30
CA ASN A 97 13.04 1.26 -8.98
C ASN A 97 11.54 0.98 -8.82
N PHE A 98 10.97 0.12 -9.66
CA PHE A 98 9.62 -0.41 -9.47
C PHE A 98 9.62 -1.56 -8.48
N TRP A 99 8.49 -1.73 -7.79
CA TRP A 99 8.17 -2.87 -6.94
C TRP A 99 6.92 -3.54 -7.49
N THR A 100 6.96 -4.87 -7.59
CA THR A 100 5.85 -5.74 -8.01
C THR A 100 5.60 -6.81 -6.94
N LEU A 101 4.45 -7.48 -7.02
CA LEU A 101 4.22 -8.71 -6.28
C LEU A 101 4.94 -9.89 -6.97
N SER A 102 5.45 -10.82 -6.17
CA SER A 102 5.89 -12.12 -6.65
C SER A 102 4.68 -12.90 -7.19
N PRO A 103 4.79 -13.62 -8.33
CA PRO A 103 3.72 -14.45 -8.86
C PRO A 103 3.09 -15.38 -7.82
N ASP A 104 3.90 -15.96 -6.95
CA ASP A 104 3.46 -16.90 -5.89
C ASP A 104 2.69 -16.20 -4.76
N SER A 105 2.81 -14.87 -4.68
CA SER A 105 2.18 -14.06 -3.64
C SER A 105 0.94 -13.29 -4.12
N ILE A 106 0.61 -13.35 -5.43
CA ILE A 106 -0.54 -12.64 -6.01
C ILE A 106 -1.84 -13.04 -5.30
N ASN A 107 -1.97 -14.32 -4.93
CA ASN A 107 -3.17 -14.85 -4.29
C ASN A 107 -3.14 -14.76 -2.75
N MET A 108 -2.13 -14.12 -2.15
CA MET A 108 -2.03 -14.00 -0.68
C MET A 108 -3.22 -13.27 -0.04
N PHE A 109 -3.99 -12.52 -0.83
CA PHE A 109 -5.12 -11.72 -0.35
C PHE A 109 -6.42 -11.94 -1.14
N ASP A 110 -6.52 -13.00 -1.95
CA ASP A 110 -7.65 -13.25 -2.87
C ASP A 110 -9.03 -13.43 -2.19
N ASN A 111 -9.08 -13.44 -0.85
CA ASN A 111 -10.32 -13.57 -0.08
C ASN A 111 -10.61 -12.38 0.85
N GLY A 112 -10.03 -11.20 0.60
CA GLY A 112 -10.31 -9.99 1.40
C GLY A 112 -9.76 -10.00 2.83
N ASN A 113 -8.91 -10.97 3.18
CA ASN A 113 -8.30 -11.09 4.50
C ASN A 113 -7.06 -10.20 4.63
N PHE A 114 -7.25 -8.88 4.49
CA PHE A 114 -6.20 -7.89 4.78
C PHE A 114 -6.13 -7.53 6.27
N LYS A 115 -7.15 -7.92 7.06
CA LYS A 115 -7.27 -7.60 8.48
C LYS A 115 -6.29 -8.45 9.30
N ARG A 116 -5.56 -7.81 10.22
CA ARG A 116 -4.76 -8.53 11.22
C ARG A 116 -5.68 -9.47 12.02
N ARG A 117 -5.35 -10.76 12.07
CA ARG A 117 -5.93 -11.67 13.08
C ARG A 117 -5.41 -11.20 14.44
N TYR A 118 -6.29 -10.66 15.27
CA TYR A 118 -6.03 -10.54 16.70
C TYR A 118 -6.27 -11.94 17.28
N ASN A 119 -5.23 -12.53 17.88
CA ASN A 119 -5.37 -13.70 18.74
C ASN A 119 -5.86 -13.26 20.11
#